data_AF-A0A0C2HKP5-F1
#
_entry.id   AF-A0A0C2HKP5-F1
#
_cell.length_a   1.000
_cell.length_b   1.000
_cell.length_c   1.000
_cell.angle_alpha   90.00
_cell.angle_beta   90.00
_cell.angle_gamma   90.00
#
_symmetry.space_group_name_H-M   'P 1'
#
loop_
_entity.id
_entity.type
_entity.pdbx_description
1 polymer ?
#
loop_
_entity_poly.entity_id
_entity_poly.type
_entity_poly.pdbx_seq_one_letter_code
_entity_poly.pdbx_strand_id
1 'polypeptide(L)'
;MKNIVARTLVLGMVFLMLGGLAGQAAACVGKTLTLGTTADPQQTLLAEIVALLISERTGTAVTIEQFESPAAIHDAQMRANVDITIGYTALGQLEILGGDPIEDPADLFQAVKSRFSQDMNLIWLEPFGFDRQVQSAALVSDQAAPVVRRDTLRRFPALARLIGRLGGTIDEATLAALEQKSRDQAARDVARTFLRENRLI
;
A
#
# COMPACT_ATOMS: atom_id res chain seq x y z
N MET A 1 -73.85 -8.76 -37.23
CA MET A 1 -73.02 -9.95 -36.96
C MET A 1 -71.73 -9.81 -37.75
N LYS A 2 -70.60 -9.95 -37.03
CA LYS A 2 -69.28 -10.41 -37.51
C LYS A 2 -68.31 -9.40 -38.20
N ASN A 3 -67.29 -9.02 -37.41
CA ASN A 3 -65.83 -8.92 -37.71
C ASN A 3 -65.37 -7.56 -38.31
N ILE A 4 -64.73 -6.60 -37.64
CA ILE A 4 -63.66 -6.55 -36.60
C ILE A 4 -62.30 -7.11 -37.09
N VAL A 5 -61.41 -6.13 -37.38
CA VAL A 5 -59.96 -6.07 -37.14
C VAL A 5 -59.02 -6.70 -38.17
N ALA A 6 -58.24 -5.84 -38.84
CA ALA A 6 -56.78 -5.73 -38.67
C ALA A 6 -56.16 -5.06 -39.91
N ARG A 7 -55.74 -3.79 -39.78
CA ARG A 7 -54.65 -3.18 -40.58
C ARG A 7 -54.42 -1.76 -40.09
N THR A 8 -53.72 -1.64 -38.97
CA THR A 8 -53.27 -0.35 -38.45
C THR A 8 -51.78 -0.40 -38.22
N LEU A 9 -51.07 0.23 -39.17
CA LEU A 9 -49.96 1.14 -38.95
C LEU A 9 -48.74 0.63 -38.16
N VAL A 10 -47.73 0.16 -38.90
CA VAL A 10 -46.34 0.09 -38.44
C VAL A 10 -45.77 1.51 -38.47
N LEU A 11 -45.71 2.18 -37.32
CA LEU A 11 -44.79 3.30 -37.10
C LEU A 11 -44.49 3.44 -35.60
N GLY A 12 -43.72 2.50 -35.07
CA GLY A 12 -43.27 2.48 -33.68
C GLY A 12 -41.82 2.92 -33.55
N MET A 13 -41.61 4.22 -33.35
CA MET A 13 -40.69 4.77 -32.34
C MET A 13 -39.26 4.19 -32.27
N VAL A 14 -38.39 4.65 -33.17
CA VAL A 14 -36.93 4.61 -32.99
C VAL A 14 -36.49 5.93 -32.35
N PHE A 15 -36.69 6.07 -31.03
CA PHE A 15 -36.10 7.16 -30.26
C PHE A 15 -36.04 6.81 -28.78
N LEU A 16 -34.95 6.17 -28.34
CA LEU A 16 -34.29 6.32 -27.04
C LEU A 16 -33.27 5.18 -26.89
N MET A 17 -31.99 5.43 -27.14
CA MET A 17 -30.85 4.71 -26.54
C MET A 17 -29.57 5.54 -26.72
N LEU A 18 -29.59 6.78 -26.24
CA LEU A 18 -28.39 7.57 -25.95
C LEU A 18 -28.55 8.12 -24.53
N GLY A 19 -28.32 7.27 -23.55
CA GLY A 19 -28.34 7.65 -22.15
C GLY A 19 -27.78 6.54 -21.30
N GLY A 20 -26.47 6.55 -21.05
CA GLY A 20 -25.92 5.64 -20.05
C GLY A 20 -24.46 5.23 -20.22
N LEU A 21 -23.54 6.18 -20.41
CA LEU A 21 -22.19 6.01 -19.86
C LEU A 21 -21.81 7.26 -19.05
N ALA A 22 -22.67 7.61 -18.09
CA ALA A 22 -22.19 8.29 -16.90
C ALA A 22 -21.44 7.24 -16.09
N GLY A 23 -20.11 7.18 -16.28
CA GLY A 23 -19.24 6.42 -15.40
C GLY A 23 -19.49 6.89 -13.97
N GLN A 24 -20.12 6.02 -13.17
CA GLN A 24 -20.22 6.26 -11.74
C GLN A 24 -18.79 6.28 -11.22
N ALA A 25 -18.25 7.48 -10.99
CA ALA A 25 -17.11 7.62 -10.11
C ALA A 25 -17.60 7.10 -8.76
N ALA A 26 -17.28 5.84 -8.47
CA ALA A 26 -17.49 5.26 -7.16
C ALA A 26 -16.65 6.10 -6.20
N ALA A 27 -17.29 7.09 -5.58
CA ALA A 27 -16.70 7.81 -4.48
C ALA A 27 -16.32 6.73 -3.47
N CYS A 28 -15.01 6.55 -3.23
CA CYS A 28 -14.48 5.53 -2.32
C CYS A 28 -14.78 5.84 -0.84
N VAL A 29 -15.91 6.51 -0.60
CA VAL A 29 -16.42 6.89 0.71
C VAL A 29 -16.89 5.61 1.39
N GLY A 30 -16.18 5.19 2.43
CA GLY A 30 -16.60 4.11 3.32
C GLY A 30 -15.75 2.84 3.30
N LYS A 31 -14.72 2.71 2.45
CA LYS A 31 -13.82 1.55 2.53
C LYS A 31 -12.52 1.91 3.25
N THR A 32 -12.35 1.32 4.43
CA THR A 32 -11.12 1.37 5.24
C THR A 32 -10.01 0.57 4.57
N LEU A 33 -8.80 1.10 4.57
CA LEU A 33 -7.58 0.39 4.18
C LEU A 33 -7.01 -0.35 5.39
N THR A 34 -6.57 -1.59 5.21
CA THR A 34 -5.86 -2.33 6.26
C THR A 34 -4.35 -2.29 6.03
N LEU A 35 -3.61 -1.79 7.02
CA LEU A 35 -2.15 -1.80 7.04
C LEU A 35 -1.67 -2.87 8.03
N GLY A 36 -0.96 -3.88 7.53
CA GLY A 36 -0.40 -4.96 8.36
C GLY A 36 1.02 -4.64 8.84
N THR A 37 1.26 -4.82 10.14
CA THR A 37 2.57 -4.65 10.81
C THR A 37 2.81 -5.77 11.80
N THR A 38 4.05 -5.97 12.22
CA THR A 38 4.36 -6.76 13.44
C THR A 38 4.33 -5.87 14.68
N ALA A 39 4.50 -6.48 15.85
CA ALA A 39 4.66 -5.77 17.13
C ALA A 39 6.04 -5.12 17.31
N ASP A 40 6.93 -5.23 16.32
CA ASP A 40 8.21 -4.54 16.32
C ASP A 40 7.99 -3.00 16.39
N PRO A 41 8.69 -2.28 17.30
CA PRO A 41 8.51 -0.83 17.47
C PRO A 41 8.83 -0.03 16.20
N GLN A 42 9.87 -0.41 15.45
CA GLN A 42 10.24 0.27 14.21
C GLN A 42 9.13 0.10 13.17
N GLN A 43 8.64 -1.12 12.96
CA GLN A 43 7.52 -1.35 12.03
C GLN A 43 6.26 -0.62 12.45
N THR A 44 5.92 -0.62 13.74
CA THR A 44 4.73 0.09 14.26
C THR A 44 4.84 1.59 14.01
N LEU A 45 6.02 2.18 14.22
CA LEU A 45 6.28 3.59 13.94
C LEU A 45 6.12 3.92 12.45
N LEU A 46 6.75 3.13 11.57
CA LEU A 46 6.64 3.31 10.13
C LEU A 46 5.18 3.12 9.65
N ALA A 47 4.44 2.18 10.25
CA ALA A 47 3.03 1.93 9.96
C ALA A 47 2.17 3.15 10.30
N GLU A 48 2.41 3.77 11.46
CA GLU A 48 1.73 5.01 11.86
C GLU A 48 2.05 6.18 10.93
N ILE A 49 3.30 6.31 10.46
CA ILE A 49 3.70 7.33 9.48
C ILE A 49 2.90 7.17 8.19
N VAL A 50 2.84 5.96 7.63
CA VAL A 50 2.08 5.68 6.40
C VAL A 50 0.58 5.88 6.61
N ALA A 51 0.02 5.34 7.69
CA ALA A 51 -1.41 5.43 7.99
C ALA A 51 -1.88 6.88 8.19
N LEU A 52 -1.13 7.69 8.93
CA LEU A 52 -1.42 9.11 9.14
C LEU A 52 -1.29 9.91 7.85
N LEU A 53 -0.23 9.69 7.07
CA LEU A 53 -0.05 10.38 5.79
C LEU A 53 -1.26 10.16 4.87
N ILE A 54 -1.73 8.92 4.76
CA ILE A 54 -2.90 8.57 3.96
C ILE A 54 -4.15 9.24 4.53
N SER A 55 -4.39 9.07 5.83
CA SER A 55 -5.62 9.54 6.49
C SER A 55 -5.75 11.06 6.42
N GLU A 56 -4.71 11.81 6.77
CA GLU A 56 -4.73 13.26 6.86
C GLU A 56 -4.76 13.93 5.46
N ARG A 57 -4.17 13.30 4.44
CA ARG A 57 -4.12 13.88 3.08
C ARG A 57 -5.28 13.49 2.19
N THR A 58 -6.03 12.44 2.53
CA THR A 58 -7.09 11.91 1.66
C THR A 58 -8.44 11.76 2.35
N GLY A 59 -8.49 11.78 3.68
CA GLY A 59 -9.69 11.40 4.44
C GLY A 59 -10.01 9.90 4.41
N THR A 60 -9.16 9.07 3.79
CA THR A 60 -9.34 7.61 3.76
C THR A 60 -8.97 7.02 5.12
N ALA A 61 -9.89 6.28 5.75
CA ALA A 61 -9.60 5.59 6.99
C ALA A 61 -8.56 4.49 6.76
N VAL A 62 -7.56 4.40 7.64
CA VAL A 62 -6.57 3.32 7.66
C VAL A 62 -6.59 2.66 9.04
N THR A 63 -6.83 1.36 9.08
CA THR A 63 -6.70 0.52 10.28
C THR A 63 -5.33 -0.15 10.25
N ILE A 64 -4.61 -0.10 11.36
CA ILE A 64 -3.37 -0.86 11.55
C ILE A 64 -3.72 -2.17 12.26
N GLU A 65 -3.31 -3.28 11.67
CA GLU A 65 -3.48 -4.62 12.24
C GLU A 65 -2.11 -5.24 12.53
N GLN A 66 -1.96 -5.79 13.74
CA GLN A 66 -0.74 -6.46 14.17
C GLN A 66 -0.81 -7.96 13.88
N PHE A 67 0.29 -8.50 13.37
CA PHE A 67 0.46 -9.91 13.03
C PHE A 67 1.70 -10.48 13.73
N GLU A 68 1.72 -11.80 13.90
CA GLU A 68 2.78 -12.51 14.61
C GLU A 68 4.12 -12.55 13.85
N SER A 69 4.09 -12.46 12.52
CA SER A 69 5.29 -12.60 11.68
C SER A 69 5.12 -11.93 10.31
N PRO A 70 6.23 -11.58 9.62
CA PRO A 70 6.18 -11.12 8.23
C PRO A 70 5.46 -12.11 7.29
N ALA A 71 5.66 -13.41 7.49
CA ALA A 71 4.98 -14.45 6.72
C ALA A 71 3.45 -14.39 6.91
N ALA A 72 2.97 -14.22 8.14
CA ALA A 72 1.54 -14.06 8.43
C ALA A 72 0.94 -12.80 7.77
N ILE A 73 1.68 -11.69 7.74
CA ILE A 73 1.26 -10.49 7.02
C ILE A 73 1.18 -10.76 5.53
N HIS A 74 2.20 -11.40 4.95
CA HIS A 74 2.23 -11.73 3.52
C HIS A 74 1.03 -12.61 3.14
N ASP A 75 0.77 -13.66 3.91
CA ASP A 75 -0.39 -14.54 3.77
C ASP A 75 -1.73 -13.79 3.80
N ALA A 76 -1.87 -12.83 4.73
CA ALA A 76 -3.05 -11.98 4.81
C ALA A 76 -3.16 -11.02 3.62
N GLN A 77 -2.04 -10.51 3.12
CA GLN A 77 -1.98 -9.64 1.95
C GLN A 77 -2.38 -10.40 0.67
N MET A 78 -1.90 -11.64 0.51
CA MET A 78 -2.30 -12.54 -0.58
C MET A 78 -3.80 -12.88 -0.54
N ARG A 79 -4.36 -13.03 0.66
CA ARG A 79 -5.80 -13.25 0.89
C ARG A 79 -6.68 -12.00 0.83
N ALA A 80 -6.12 -10.84 0.45
CA ALA A 80 -6.84 -9.58 0.36
C ALA A 80 -7.30 -8.96 1.68
N ASN A 81 -6.82 -9.45 2.83
CA ASN A 81 -7.16 -8.94 4.15
C ASN A 81 -6.26 -7.76 4.57
N VAL A 82 -5.05 -7.69 4.03
CA VAL A 82 -4.12 -6.56 4.19
C VAL A 82 -3.96 -5.85 2.85
N ASP A 83 -4.10 -4.52 2.83
CA ASP A 83 -3.91 -3.70 1.65
C ASP A 83 -2.45 -3.23 1.50
N ILE A 84 -1.84 -2.84 2.61
CA ILE A 84 -0.53 -2.20 2.70
C ILE A 84 0.30 -2.89 3.79
N THR A 85 1.59 -3.08 3.58
CA THR A 85 2.55 -3.43 4.63
C THR A 85 3.88 -2.73 4.39
N ILE A 86 4.83 -2.91 5.32
CA ILE A 86 6.22 -2.48 5.19
C ILE A 86 7.06 -3.73 4.99
N GLY A 87 7.59 -3.87 3.78
CA GLY A 87 8.48 -4.95 3.40
C GLY A 87 9.95 -4.55 3.59
N TYR A 88 10.78 -5.55 3.81
CA TYR A 88 12.22 -5.46 3.89
C TYR A 88 12.82 -6.28 2.75
N THR A 89 13.71 -5.70 1.95
CA THR A 89 14.13 -6.30 0.67
C THR A 89 14.81 -7.66 0.83
N ALA A 90 15.67 -7.84 1.84
CA ALA A 90 16.35 -9.12 2.06
C ALA A 90 15.35 -10.21 2.49
N LEU A 91 14.39 -9.88 3.36
CA LEU A 91 13.32 -10.81 3.75
C LEU A 91 12.45 -11.19 2.54
N GLY A 92 12.12 -10.21 1.69
CA GLY A 92 11.38 -10.45 0.46
C GLY A 92 12.10 -11.42 -0.48
N GLN A 93 13.42 -11.28 -0.63
CA GLN A 93 14.22 -12.15 -1.48
C GLN A 93 14.42 -13.55 -0.91
N LEU A 94 14.84 -13.65 0.34
CA LEU A 94 15.25 -14.92 0.93
C LEU A 94 14.08 -15.75 1.45
N GLU A 95 13.13 -15.12 2.15
CA GLU A 95 12.07 -15.85 2.83
C GLU A 95 10.81 -15.99 1.98
N ILE A 96 10.42 -14.92 1.28
CA ILE A 96 9.18 -14.91 0.50
C ILE A 96 9.39 -15.50 -0.90
N LEU A 97 10.44 -15.07 -1.60
CA LEU A 97 10.76 -15.58 -2.95
C LEU A 97 11.57 -16.87 -2.94
N GLY A 98 12.25 -17.20 -1.83
CA GLY A 98 13.16 -18.34 -1.75
C GLY A 98 14.33 -18.26 -2.72
N GLY A 99 14.76 -17.03 -3.05
CA GLY A 99 15.87 -16.79 -3.97
C GLY A 99 17.23 -16.74 -3.27
N ASP A 100 18.30 -16.73 -4.07
CA ASP A 100 19.66 -16.56 -3.57
C ASP A 100 19.91 -15.12 -3.07
N PRO A 101 20.88 -14.90 -2.16
CA PRO A 101 21.29 -13.55 -1.75
C PRO A 101 21.73 -12.70 -2.96
N ILE A 102 21.31 -11.44 -2.98
CA ILE A 102 21.73 -10.45 -3.97
C ILE A 102 22.48 -9.35 -3.21
N GLU A 103 23.73 -9.08 -3.62
CA GLU A 103 24.61 -8.18 -2.89
C GLU A 103 24.33 -6.70 -3.17
N ASP A 104 24.11 -6.34 -4.44
CA ASP A 104 23.86 -4.95 -4.82
C ASP A 104 22.45 -4.52 -4.36
N PRO A 105 22.31 -3.44 -3.57
CA PRO A 105 21.02 -2.99 -3.04
C PRO A 105 20.01 -2.64 -4.14
N ALA A 106 20.47 -2.04 -5.24
CA ALA A 106 19.59 -1.63 -6.32
C ALA A 106 19.08 -2.87 -7.09
N ASP A 107 19.96 -3.83 -7.37
CA ASP A 107 19.59 -5.09 -8.01
C ASP A 107 18.63 -5.90 -7.12
N LEU A 108 18.90 -5.96 -5.81
CA LEU A 108 18.04 -6.63 -4.83
C LEU A 108 16.64 -6.00 -4.83
N PHE A 109 16.55 -4.67 -4.74
CA PHE A 109 15.27 -3.98 -4.76
C PHE A 109 14.52 -4.20 -6.08
N GLN A 110 15.20 -4.15 -7.24
CA GLN A 110 14.56 -4.41 -8.53
C GLN A 110 14.07 -5.86 -8.65
N ALA A 111 14.84 -6.84 -8.16
CA ALA A 111 14.47 -8.24 -8.17
C ALA A 111 13.17 -8.47 -7.38
N VAL A 112 13.09 -8.01 -6.13
CA VAL A 112 11.88 -8.18 -5.31
C VAL A 112 10.71 -7.41 -5.87
N LYS A 113 10.91 -6.16 -6.32
CA LYS A 113 9.87 -5.32 -6.94
C LYS A 113 9.28 -6.00 -8.17
N SER A 114 10.10 -6.56 -9.05
CA SER A 114 9.65 -7.24 -10.26
C SER A 114 8.89 -8.52 -9.93
N ARG A 115 9.46 -9.39 -9.10
CA ARG A 115 8.88 -10.71 -8.78
C ARG A 115 7.57 -10.60 -8.02
N PHE A 116 7.47 -9.73 -7.02
CA PHE A 116 6.21 -9.50 -6.28
C PHE A 116 5.11 -8.93 -7.19
N SER A 117 5.48 -8.06 -8.13
CA SER A 117 4.55 -7.47 -9.09
C SER A 117 4.02 -8.51 -10.10
N GLN A 118 4.90 -9.38 -10.60
CA GLN A 118 4.57 -10.42 -11.58
C GLN A 118 3.79 -11.57 -10.95
N ASP A 119 4.25 -12.07 -9.80
CA ASP A 119 3.80 -13.35 -9.26
C ASP A 119 2.66 -13.17 -8.24
N MET A 120 2.57 -12.01 -7.58
CA MET A 120 1.78 -11.86 -6.33
C MET A 120 0.78 -10.70 -6.34
N ASN A 121 0.74 -9.91 -7.42
CA ASN A 121 -0.09 -8.70 -7.49
C ASN A 121 0.25 -7.66 -6.39
N LEU A 122 1.51 -7.65 -5.94
CA LEU A 122 2.03 -6.76 -4.90
C LEU A 122 3.03 -5.77 -5.52
N ILE A 123 2.91 -4.50 -5.18
CA ILE A 123 3.71 -3.41 -5.72
C ILE A 123 4.57 -2.84 -4.60
N TRP A 124 5.88 -2.99 -4.74
CA TRP A 124 6.85 -2.27 -3.92
C TRP A 124 6.92 -0.81 -4.38
N LEU A 125 6.71 0.11 -3.45
CA LEU A 125 6.94 1.54 -3.63
C LEU A 125 8.39 1.88 -3.30
N GLU A 126 8.76 3.15 -3.46
CA GLU A 126 10.13 3.61 -3.19
C GLU A 126 10.52 3.38 -1.72
N PRO A 127 11.76 2.93 -1.44
CA PRO A 127 12.26 2.74 -0.09
C PRO A 127 12.30 4.03 0.73
N PHE A 128 12.12 3.91 2.04
CA PHE A 128 12.07 5.06 2.95
C PHE A 128 13.40 5.84 3.03
N GLY A 129 14.53 5.17 2.78
CA GLY A 129 15.85 5.80 2.76
C GLY A 129 16.87 5.24 3.76
N PHE A 130 16.53 4.17 4.47
CA PHE A 130 17.42 3.49 5.41
C PHE A 130 17.54 2.00 5.10
N ASP A 131 18.62 1.39 5.56
CA ASP A 131 18.83 -0.05 5.59
C ASP A 131 18.67 -0.57 7.01
N ARG A 132 17.88 -1.63 7.20
CA ARG A 132 17.76 -2.28 8.50
C ARG A 132 19.06 -3.02 8.80
N GLN A 133 19.61 -2.82 10.00
CA GLN A 133 20.77 -3.58 10.42
C GLN A 133 20.39 -5.06 10.64
N VAL A 134 20.77 -5.91 9.70
CA VAL A 134 20.63 -7.36 9.80
C VAL A 134 21.91 -7.96 10.38
N GLN A 135 21.78 -8.81 11.40
CA GLN A 135 22.92 -9.51 12.02
C GLN A 135 23.47 -10.68 11.17
N SER A 136 23.34 -10.60 9.84
CA SER A 136 23.81 -11.64 8.92
C SER A 136 24.91 -11.10 8.02
N ALA A 137 26.08 -11.72 8.08
CA ALA A 137 27.23 -11.40 7.23
C ALA A 137 26.97 -11.65 5.73
N ALA A 138 25.87 -12.32 5.37
CA ALA A 138 25.47 -12.57 3.98
C ALA A 138 24.51 -11.51 3.41
N LEU A 139 24.09 -10.53 4.22
CA LEU A 139 23.13 -9.50 3.82
C LEU A 139 23.79 -8.13 3.88
N VAL A 140 23.95 -7.52 2.71
CA VAL A 140 24.59 -6.21 2.54
C VAL A 140 23.57 -5.07 2.58
N SER A 141 22.29 -5.35 2.34
CA SER A 141 21.21 -4.36 2.36
C SER A 141 19.87 -5.01 2.68
N ASP A 142 19.04 -4.29 3.44
CA ASP A 142 17.69 -4.66 3.82
C ASP A 142 16.81 -3.41 3.93
N GLN A 143 16.56 -2.80 2.78
CA GLN A 143 15.82 -1.54 2.67
C GLN A 143 14.35 -1.76 3.04
N ALA A 144 13.81 -0.85 3.85
CA ALA A 144 12.39 -0.84 4.16
C ALA A 144 11.60 -0.04 3.11
N ALA A 145 10.51 -0.62 2.62
CA ALA A 145 9.66 0.00 1.62
C ALA A 145 8.17 -0.39 1.81
N PRO A 146 7.22 0.50 1.49
CA PRO A 146 5.81 0.16 1.45
C PRO A 146 5.52 -0.86 0.34
N VAL A 147 4.79 -1.92 0.67
CA VAL A 147 4.30 -2.92 -0.29
C VAL A 147 2.78 -2.86 -0.32
N VAL A 148 2.21 -2.55 -1.48
CA VAL A 148 0.77 -2.30 -1.65
C VAL A 148 0.19 -3.25 -2.68
N ARG A 149 -1.00 -3.79 -2.44
CA ARG A 149 -1.70 -4.58 -3.47
C ARG A 149 -2.01 -3.71 -4.69
N ARG A 150 -1.75 -4.22 -5.89
CA ARG A 150 -2.05 -3.50 -7.15
C ARG A 150 -3.53 -3.11 -7.23
N ASP A 151 -4.42 -3.97 -6.74
CA ASP A 151 -5.87 -3.73 -6.70
C ASP A 151 -6.22 -2.51 -5.83
N THR A 152 -5.49 -2.35 -4.72
CA THR A 152 -5.63 -1.19 -3.83
C THR A 152 -5.17 0.07 -4.54
N LEU A 153 -4.04 0.03 -5.26
CA LEU A 153 -3.58 1.17 -6.07
C LEU A 153 -4.55 1.51 -7.22
N ARG A 154 -5.20 0.52 -7.84
CA ARG A 154 -6.24 0.78 -8.86
C ARG A 154 -7.46 1.49 -8.27
N ARG A 155 -7.84 1.15 -7.05
CA ARG A 155 -8.98 1.76 -6.33
C ARG A 155 -8.62 3.14 -5.77
N PHE A 156 -7.39 3.32 -5.32
CA PHE A 156 -6.88 4.57 -4.77
C PHE A 156 -5.61 5.03 -5.52
N PRO A 157 -5.76 5.53 -6.77
CA PRO A 157 -4.63 5.82 -7.65
C PRO A 157 -3.68 6.90 -7.12
N ALA A 158 -4.14 7.74 -6.20
CA ALA A 158 -3.31 8.74 -5.53
C ALA A 158 -2.33 8.15 -4.51
N LEU A 159 -2.56 6.92 -4.01
CA LEU A 159 -1.74 6.34 -2.93
C LEU A 159 -0.28 6.17 -3.32
N ALA A 160 -0.01 5.65 -4.52
CA ALA A 160 1.38 5.43 -4.96
C ALA A 160 2.18 6.74 -4.94
N ARG A 161 1.60 7.82 -5.48
CA ARG A 161 2.22 9.15 -5.48
C ARG A 161 2.31 9.73 -4.07
N LEU A 162 1.29 9.55 -3.25
CA LEU A 162 1.24 10.10 -1.89
C LEU A 162 2.28 9.42 -0.99
N ILE A 163 2.24 8.10 -0.89
CA ILE A 163 3.16 7.30 -0.07
C ILE A 163 4.58 7.45 -0.60
N GLY A 164 4.76 7.52 -1.93
CA GLY A 164 6.07 7.76 -2.55
C GLY A 164 6.75 9.08 -2.15
N ARG A 165 6.02 10.05 -1.56
CA ARG A 165 6.64 11.24 -0.95
C ARG A 165 7.51 10.91 0.27
N LEU A 166 7.35 9.73 0.87
CA LEU A 166 8.20 9.25 1.95
C LEU A 166 9.53 8.66 1.45
N GLY A 167 9.64 8.40 0.14
CA GLY A 167 10.84 7.80 -0.45
C GLY A 167 12.08 8.67 -0.20
N GLY A 168 13.11 8.09 0.39
CA GLY A 168 14.35 8.78 0.76
C GLY A 168 14.23 9.85 1.85
N THR A 169 13.09 9.95 2.56
CA THR A 169 12.88 10.99 3.59
C THR A 169 13.19 10.52 5.02
N ILE A 170 13.36 9.21 5.21
CA ILE A 170 13.67 8.60 6.50
C ILE A 170 14.97 7.84 6.32
N ASP A 171 16.08 8.57 6.39
CA ASP A 171 17.42 7.98 6.45
C ASP A 171 17.70 7.37 7.83
N GLU A 172 18.86 6.73 7.98
CA GLU A 172 19.25 6.05 9.22
C GLU A 172 19.24 7.00 10.44
N ALA A 173 19.77 8.21 10.27
CA ALA A 173 19.84 9.20 11.34
C ALA A 173 18.44 9.69 11.75
N THR A 174 17.58 9.92 10.77
CA THR A 174 16.19 10.29 10.98
C THR A 174 15.44 9.16 11.70
N LEU A 175 15.58 7.93 11.22
CA LEU A 175 14.94 6.77 11.84
C LEU A 175 15.36 6.61 13.30
N ALA A 176 16.67 6.65 13.58
CA ALA A 176 17.19 6.55 14.94
C ALA A 176 16.63 7.65 15.86
N ALA A 177 16.49 8.88 15.35
CA ALA A 177 15.88 9.97 16.11
C ALA A 177 14.39 9.73 16.37
N LEU A 178 13.64 9.18 15.40
CA LEU A 178 12.22 8.85 15.58
C LEU A 178 12.04 7.68 16.55
N GLU A 179 12.83 6.62 16.44
CA GLU A 179 12.83 5.49 17.36
C GLU A 179 13.15 5.93 18.79
N GLN A 180 14.15 6.80 18.96
CA GLN A 180 14.49 7.35 20.27
C GLN A 180 13.32 8.15 20.87
N LYS A 181 12.65 9.01 20.08
CA LYS A 181 11.44 9.72 20.53
C LYS A 181 10.31 8.75 20.89
N SER A 182 10.15 7.67 20.14
CA SER A 182 9.10 6.66 20.34
C SER A 182 9.32 5.76 21.56
N ARG A 183 10.45 5.87 22.26
CA ARG A 183 10.66 5.20 23.56
C ARG A 183 9.83 5.83 24.68
N ASP A 184 9.64 7.15 24.61
CA ASP A 184 8.97 7.94 25.64
C ASP A 184 7.61 8.51 25.18
N GLN A 185 7.33 8.46 23.87
CA GLN A 185 6.11 9.00 23.26
C GLN A 185 5.38 7.93 22.45
N ALA A 186 4.06 8.10 22.29
CA ALA A 186 3.29 7.22 21.41
C ALA A 186 3.78 7.32 19.96
N ALA A 187 3.99 6.18 19.30
CA ALA A 187 4.46 6.12 17.92
C ALA A 187 3.65 7.00 16.95
N ARG A 188 2.34 7.06 17.15
CA ARG A 188 1.42 7.91 16.37
C ARG A 188 1.71 9.40 16.52
N ASP A 189 2.06 9.87 17.73
CA ASP A 189 2.37 11.29 17.96
C ASP A 189 3.73 11.67 17.38
N VAL A 190 4.71 10.77 17.49
CA VAL A 190 6.03 10.90 16.84
C VAL A 190 5.85 10.97 15.32
N ALA A 191 5.09 10.05 14.73
CA ALA A 191 4.77 10.01 13.31
C ALA A 191 4.09 11.30 12.83
N ARG A 192 3.07 11.78 13.55
CA ARG A 192 2.38 13.04 13.24
C ARG A 192 3.33 14.23 13.27
N THR A 193 4.21 14.30 14.27
CA THR A 193 5.19 15.38 14.40
C THR A 193 6.16 15.37 13.23
N PHE A 194 6.73 14.20 12.91
CA PHE A 194 7.60 14.01 11.74
C PHE A 194 6.94 14.47 10.45
N LEU A 195 5.70 14.05 10.20
CA LEU A 195 4.98 14.41 8.98
C LEU A 195 4.73 15.92 8.88
N ARG A 196 4.46 16.62 9.98
CA ARG A 196 4.27 18.09 10.01
C ARG A 196 5.58 18.84 9.77
N GLU A 197 6.65 18.44 10.46
CA GLU A 197 7.98 19.06 10.33
C GLU A 197 8.49 18.95 8.88
N ASN A 198 8.17 17.84 8.20
CA ASN A 198 8.52 17.61 6.80
C ASN A 198 7.48 18.12 5.79
N ARG A 199 6.44 18.84 6.23
CA ARG A 199 5.35 19.38 5.36
C ARG A 199 4.67 18.31 4.50
N LEU A 200 4.60 17.10 5.04
CA LEU A 200 3.92 15.96 4.42
C LEU A 200 2.42 15.99 4.71
N ILE A 201 2.03 16.51 5.89
CA ILE A 201 0.66 16.81 6.31
C ILE A 201 0.48 18.28 6.71
#